data_AF-A0A819B9G3-F1
#
_entry.id   AF-A0A819B9G3-F1
#
_cell.length_a   1.000
_cell.length_b   1.000
_cell.length_c   1.000
_cell.angle_alpha   90.00
_cell.angle_beta   90.00
_cell.angle_gamma   90.00
#
_symmetry.space_group_name_H-M   'P 1'
#
loop_
_entity.id
_entity.type
_entity.pdbx_description
1 polymer ?
#
loop_
_entity_poly.entity_id
_entity_poly.type
_entity_poly.pdbx_seq_one_letter_code
_entity_poly.pdbx_strand_id
1 'polypeptide(L)'
;MNTDEIVSDIISLIHSTTQSNYIICSKVSSKIFSYLSQIQYKDNQWNELNDAIERFDQNIDHPDLQQFRQLIQTISLCSNDCEERNYTLGRDRNTLTNSIDQLRDLLKSHVDLRCFLLAKLIQQQDIRLYLIDLMNLTGMNVGDEIHGILCDIVYLLCQIDPTFTISNVIDHPIVSNCIRIIQTNIYSKGGNNMKSTMISALNLLTKLLLTGEIFPVQTKSQISNPTFLRCIFELIENHRDENELITILIKFLLSFNLRFDYPHENPILLTLVDINGEISCQELIERLILLFNRNIDPTEHKTTNSIIKFFGDLCDDQVITNNMFLSDSNRRLIIEIISRELSNRSCSDEMTTGYLSLLELLLRNQIIISETCTRIDELQTCFRFYLNSENCLDDNRFIINEIIRQHKCLSTNEI
;
A
#
# COMPACT_ATOMS: atom_id res chain seq x y z
N MET A 1 27.00 -25.20 -3.32
CA MET A 1 25.93 -24.32 -2.80
C MET A 1 24.77 -25.20 -2.43
N ASN A 2 24.08 -24.89 -1.34
CA ASN A 2 22.90 -25.65 -0.92
C ASN A 2 21.78 -25.37 -1.94
N THR A 3 21.33 -26.41 -2.66
CA THR A 3 20.30 -26.25 -3.71
C THR A 3 19.00 -25.70 -3.16
N ASP A 4 18.70 -25.98 -1.89
CA ASP A 4 17.49 -25.52 -1.22
C ASP A 4 17.54 -24.02 -0.89
N GLU A 5 18.72 -23.48 -0.56
CA GLU A 5 18.93 -22.03 -0.40
C GLU A 5 18.78 -21.30 -1.74
N ILE A 6 19.32 -21.86 -2.82
CA ILE A 6 19.16 -21.28 -4.16
C ILE A 6 17.68 -21.23 -4.56
N VAL A 7 16.93 -22.31 -4.32
CA VAL A 7 15.49 -22.36 -4.60
C VAL A 7 14.73 -21.33 -3.77
N SER A 8 15.06 -21.19 -2.48
CA SER A 8 14.50 -20.18 -1.59
C SER A 8 14.72 -18.76 -2.09
N ASP A 9 15.96 -18.43 -2.46
CA ASP A 9 16.34 -17.10 -2.94
C ASP A 9 15.63 -16.78 -4.25
N ILE A 10 15.50 -17.74 -5.16
CA ILE A 10 14.81 -17.56 -6.44
C ILE A 10 13.31 -17.32 -6.22
N ILE A 11 12.65 -18.13 -5.38
CA ILE A 11 11.22 -17.96 -5.08
C ILE A 11 10.98 -16.59 -4.45
N SER A 12 11.88 -16.12 -3.58
CA SER A 12 11.75 -14.85 -2.86
C SER A 12 12.08 -13.65 -3.73
N LEU A 13 13.03 -13.80 -4.64
CA LEU A 13 13.26 -12.83 -5.70
C LEU A 13 12.03 -12.70 -6.61
N ILE A 14 11.40 -13.82 -6.98
CA ILE A 14 10.17 -13.79 -7.77
C ILE A 14 9.03 -13.18 -6.95
N HIS A 15 8.88 -13.51 -5.67
CA HIS A 15 7.85 -12.93 -4.81
C HIS A 15 8.04 -11.42 -4.63
N SER A 16 9.25 -10.94 -4.30
CA SER A 16 9.53 -9.51 -4.14
C SER A 16 9.29 -8.72 -5.43
N THR A 17 9.65 -9.27 -6.58
CA THR A 17 9.45 -8.62 -7.88
C THR A 17 7.99 -8.68 -8.36
N THR A 18 7.33 -9.83 -8.20
CA THR A 18 5.98 -10.07 -8.74
C THR A 18 4.86 -9.82 -7.73
N GLN A 19 5.16 -9.68 -6.44
CA GLN A 19 4.19 -9.66 -5.33
C GLN A 19 3.18 -10.82 -5.39
N SER A 20 3.49 -11.88 -6.15
CA SER A 20 2.64 -13.04 -6.33
C SER A 20 2.78 -13.99 -5.15
N ASN A 21 1.76 -14.80 -4.89
CA ASN A 21 1.80 -15.84 -3.88
C ASN A 21 3.06 -16.72 -4.04
N TYR A 22 3.78 -17.00 -2.95
CA TYR A 22 4.94 -17.89 -2.91
C TYR A 22 4.68 -19.25 -3.61
N ILE A 23 3.46 -19.77 -3.56
CA ILE A 23 3.04 -21.00 -4.24
C ILE A 23 3.04 -20.84 -5.76
N ILE A 24 2.59 -19.69 -6.25
CA ILE A 24 2.63 -19.36 -7.67
C ILE A 24 4.09 -19.18 -8.10
N CYS A 25 4.90 -18.49 -7.28
CA CYS A 25 6.33 -18.33 -7.52
C CYS A 25 7.04 -19.69 -7.65
N SER A 26 6.77 -20.65 -6.74
CA SER A 26 7.32 -22.02 -6.82
C SER A 26 6.89 -22.73 -8.12
N LYS A 27 5.60 -22.68 -8.47
CA LYS A 27 5.10 -23.30 -9.71
C LYS A 27 5.72 -22.69 -10.96
N VAL A 28 5.95 -21.38 -10.97
CA VAL A 28 6.63 -20.68 -12.06
C VAL A 28 8.10 -21.11 -12.13
N SER A 29 8.80 -21.15 -11.00
CA SER A 29 10.19 -21.64 -10.92
C SER A 29 10.33 -23.07 -11.43
N SER A 30 9.46 -23.99 -11.00
CA SER A 30 9.47 -25.38 -11.46
C SER A 30 9.23 -25.47 -12.97
N LYS A 31 8.27 -24.71 -13.51
CA LYS A 31 8.04 -24.64 -14.97
C LYS A 31 9.26 -24.09 -15.71
N ILE A 32 9.90 -23.04 -15.21
CA ILE A 32 11.11 -22.47 -15.81
C ILE A 32 12.25 -23.49 -15.81
N PHE A 33 12.53 -24.15 -14.69
CA PHE A 33 13.60 -25.14 -14.60
C PHE A 33 13.32 -26.37 -15.45
N SER A 34 12.08 -26.85 -15.52
CA SER A 34 11.69 -27.95 -16.41
C SER A 34 11.85 -27.58 -17.90
N TYR A 35 11.59 -26.33 -18.27
CA TYR A 35 11.78 -25.85 -19.63
C TYR A 35 13.27 -25.69 -19.97
N LEU A 36 14.05 -25.15 -19.04
CA LEU A 36 15.51 -25.01 -19.19
C LEU A 36 16.20 -26.38 -19.28
N SER A 37 15.77 -27.37 -18.51
CA SER A 37 16.31 -28.74 -18.60
C SER A 37 15.99 -29.43 -19.93
N GLN A 38 14.83 -29.11 -20.54
CA GLN A 38 14.46 -29.59 -21.87
C GLN A 38 15.27 -28.94 -22.99
N ILE A 39 15.66 -27.67 -22.87
CA ILE A 39 16.46 -26.96 -23.88
C ILE A 39 17.95 -27.31 -23.76
N GLN A 40 18.48 -27.31 -22.55
CA GLN A 40 19.89 -27.59 -22.27
C GLN A 40 20.05 -29.07 -21.94
N TYR A 41 19.99 -29.92 -22.98
CA TYR A 41 20.00 -31.40 -22.98
C TYR A 41 21.12 -32.12 -22.18
N LYS A 42 21.96 -31.43 -21.41
CA LYS A 42 23.12 -31.99 -20.69
C LYS A 42 23.41 -31.44 -19.28
N ASP A 43 22.69 -30.43 -18.78
CA ASP A 43 22.97 -29.90 -17.44
C ASP A 43 22.05 -30.53 -16.39
N ASN A 44 22.57 -31.55 -15.70
CA ASN A 44 21.92 -32.21 -14.58
C ASN A 44 21.55 -31.25 -13.43
N GLN A 45 22.16 -30.06 -13.38
CA GLN A 45 21.92 -29.03 -12.37
C GLN A 45 20.48 -28.52 -12.39
N TRP A 46 19.83 -28.43 -13.56
CA TRP A 46 18.43 -27.98 -13.65
C TRP A 46 17.44 -29.01 -13.12
N ASN A 47 17.73 -30.30 -13.32
CA ASN A 47 16.94 -31.38 -12.74
C ASN A 47 17.14 -31.44 -11.23
N GLU A 48 18.38 -31.28 -10.74
CA GLU A 48 18.66 -31.19 -9.29
C GLU A 48 17.92 -30.01 -8.62
N LEU A 49 17.81 -28.86 -9.29
CA LEU A 49 17.02 -27.73 -8.82
C LEU A 49 15.51 -27.99 -8.86
N ASN A 50 15.01 -28.68 -9.88
CA ASN A 50 13.59 -29.05 -9.95
C ASN A 50 13.24 -30.11 -8.88
N ASP A 51 14.11 -31.09 -8.66
CA ASP A 51 13.98 -32.07 -7.58
C ASP A 51 14.14 -31.43 -6.19
N ALA A 52 14.95 -30.36 -6.09
CA ALA A 52 15.02 -29.54 -4.89
C ALA A 52 13.70 -28.80 -4.65
N ILE A 53 13.06 -28.21 -5.68
CA ILE A 53 11.70 -27.63 -5.55
C ILE A 53 10.69 -28.69 -5.12
N GLU A 54 10.70 -29.89 -5.70
CA GLU A 54 9.74 -30.94 -5.32
C GLU A 54 9.95 -31.44 -3.89
N ARG A 55 11.21 -31.60 -3.45
CA ARG A 55 11.54 -31.90 -2.05
C ARG A 55 11.16 -30.74 -1.12
N PHE A 56 11.37 -29.51 -1.59
CA PHE A 56 11.00 -28.30 -0.89
C PHE A 56 9.48 -28.19 -0.69
N ASP A 57 8.69 -28.59 -1.69
CA ASP A 57 7.24 -28.68 -1.61
C ASP A 57 6.77 -29.75 -0.61
N GLN A 58 7.56 -30.79 -0.34
CA GLN A 58 7.19 -31.92 0.53
C GLN A 58 7.58 -31.74 2.00
N ASN A 59 8.46 -30.79 2.33
CA ASN A 59 9.05 -30.68 3.66
C ASN A 59 8.18 -29.86 4.65
N ILE A 60 7.06 -30.44 5.08
CA ILE A 60 6.09 -29.81 6.01
C ILE A 60 6.53 -29.93 7.49
N ASP A 61 7.56 -30.73 7.79
CA ASP A 61 8.01 -31.06 9.16
C ASP A 61 9.00 -30.05 9.77
N HIS A 62 9.07 -28.83 9.25
CA HIS A 62 9.94 -27.79 9.83
C HIS A 62 9.48 -27.42 11.26
N PRO A 63 10.39 -27.26 12.24
CA PRO A 63 10.04 -26.98 13.64
C PRO A 63 9.17 -25.72 13.80
N ASP A 64 9.49 -24.64 13.08
CA ASP A 64 8.68 -23.41 13.12
C ASP A 64 7.25 -23.60 12.59
N LEU A 65 7.03 -24.50 11.62
CA LEU A 65 5.68 -24.80 11.11
C LEU A 65 4.89 -25.61 12.14
N GLN A 66 5.55 -26.54 12.82
CA GLN A 66 4.93 -27.27 13.94
C GLN A 66 4.57 -26.31 15.07
N GLN A 67 5.49 -25.39 15.41
CA GLN A 67 5.23 -24.34 16.40
C GLN A 67 4.06 -23.44 15.97
N PHE A 68 4.02 -22.99 14.71
CA PHE A 68 2.91 -22.20 14.19
C PHE A 68 1.57 -22.93 14.31
N ARG A 69 1.50 -24.22 13.92
CA ARG A 69 0.29 -25.04 14.07
C ARG A 69 -0.14 -25.14 15.52
N GLN A 70 0.79 -25.43 16.42
CA GLN A 70 0.52 -25.58 17.85
C GLN A 70 0.01 -24.27 18.46
N LEU A 71 0.63 -23.13 18.12
CA LEU A 71 0.23 -21.82 18.62
C LEU A 71 -1.19 -21.46 18.16
N ILE A 72 -1.50 -21.64 16.88
CA ILE A 72 -2.83 -21.32 16.34
C ILE A 72 -3.92 -22.24 16.90
N GLN A 73 -3.63 -23.54 17.05
CA GLN A 73 -4.55 -24.47 17.70
C GLN A 73 -4.80 -24.07 19.16
N THR A 74 -3.74 -23.69 19.89
CA THR A 74 -3.85 -23.24 21.28
C THR A 74 -4.71 -21.97 21.36
N ILE A 75 -4.49 -21.01 20.46
CA ILE A 75 -5.27 -19.77 20.40
C ILE A 75 -6.75 -20.05 20.09
N SER A 76 -7.04 -20.89 19.10
CA SER A 76 -8.43 -21.27 18.77
C SER A 76 -9.13 -21.96 19.94
N LEU A 77 -8.47 -22.89 20.62
CA LEU A 77 -9.01 -23.54 21.82
C LEU A 77 -9.31 -22.52 22.93
N CYS A 78 -8.37 -21.60 23.21
CA CYS A 78 -8.59 -20.51 24.16
C CYS A 78 -9.73 -19.58 23.72
N SER A 79 -9.89 -19.32 22.41
CA SER A 79 -10.95 -18.48 21.86
C SER A 79 -12.34 -19.08 22.10
N ASN A 80 -12.50 -20.36 21.77
CA ASN A 80 -13.76 -21.07 21.96
C ASN A 80 -14.15 -21.15 23.44
N ASP A 81 -13.17 -21.40 24.32
CA ASP A 81 -13.40 -21.35 25.78
C ASP A 81 -13.82 -19.96 26.27
N CYS A 82 -13.31 -18.89 25.64
CA CYS A 82 -13.65 -17.51 25.97
C CYS A 82 -15.09 -17.16 25.55
N GLU A 83 -15.56 -17.65 24.40
CA GLU A 83 -16.93 -17.44 23.91
C GLU A 83 -17.97 -18.13 24.81
N GLU A 84 -17.64 -19.32 25.35
CA GLU A 84 -18.55 -20.08 26.20
C GLU A 84 -18.65 -19.54 27.65
N ARG A 85 -17.63 -18.81 28.16
CA ARG A 85 -17.49 -18.56 29.62
C ARG A 85 -17.51 -17.10 30.10
N ASN A 86 -17.77 -16.10 29.25
CA ASN A 86 -17.77 -14.68 29.66
C ASN A 86 -16.51 -14.33 30.50
N TYR A 87 -15.35 -14.37 29.85
CA TYR A 87 -14.07 -13.73 30.23
C TYR A 87 -13.84 -13.41 31.73
N THR A 88 -13.88 -14.42 32.61
CA THR A 88 -13.72 -14.25 34.07
C THR A 88 -12.63 -15.13 34.70
N LEU A 89 -11.73 -15.73 33.92
CA LEU A 89 -10.57 -16.46 34.45
C LEU A 89 -9.25 -15.88 33.93
N GLY A 90 -8.61 -15.04 34.74
CA GLY A 90 -7.32 -14.39 34.41
C GLY A 90 -6.12 -15.33 34.19
N ARG A 91 -6.28 -16.66 34.30
CA ARG A 91 -5.23 -17.64 33.97
C ARG A 91 -5.11 -17.86 32.46
N ASP A 92 -6.22 -17.87 31.74
CA ASP A 92 -6.24 -18.16 30.30
C ASP A 92 -5.81 -16.93 29.48
N ARG A 93 -6.02 -15.72 30.02
CA ARG A 93 -5.57 -14.47 29.40
C ARG A 93 -4.05 -14.41 29.21
N ASN A 94 -3.27 -14.81 30.23
CA ASN A 94 -1.81 -14.78 30.11
C ASN A 94 -1.30 -15.81 29.10
N THR A 95 -1.92 -17.00 29.05
CA THR A 95 -1.60 -18.03 28.06
C THR A 95 -1.95 -17.54 26.64
N LEU A 96 -3.11 -16.91 26.47
CA LEU A 96 -3.54 -16.32 25.20
C LEU A 96 -2.58 -15.23 24.74
N THR A 97 -2.29 -14.24 25.58
CA THR A 97 -1.37 -13.14 25.25
C THR A 97 0.02 -13.68 24.88
N ASN A 98 0.59 -14.59 25.69
CA ASN A 98 1.89 -15.18 25.40
C ASN A 98 1.89 -15.96 24.07
N SER A 99 0.82 -16.68 23.77
CA SER A 99 0.71 -17.45 22.52
C SER A 99 0.58 -16.54 21.30
N ILE A 100 -0.20 -15.46 21.43
CA ILE A 100 -0.38 -14.43 20.41
C ILE A 100 0.95 -13.69 20.16
N ASP A 101 1.68 -13.30 21.20
CA ASP A 101 2.99 -12.65 21.06
C ASP A 101 4.01 -13.58 20.39
N GLN A 102 4.09 -14.84 20.83
CA GLN A 102 4.96 -15.84 20.19
C GLN A 102 4.61 -16.06 18.72
N LEU A 103 3.32 -16.05 18.37
CA LEU A 103 2.88 -16.16 16.98
C LEU A 103 3.31 -14.94 16.16
N ARG A 104 3.14 -13.73 16.69
CA ARG A 104 3.61 -12.50 16.03
C ARG A 104 5.12 -12.55 15.80
N ASP A 105 5.90 -12.96 16.81
CA ASP A 105 7.35 -12.99 16.73
C ASP A 105 7.84 -14.06 15.75
N LEU A 106 7.18 -15.23 15.73
CA LEU A 106 7.44 -16.28 14.76
C LEU A 106 7.19 -15.79 13.33
N LEU A 107 6.07 -15.09 13.10
CA LEU A 107 5.77 -14.47 11.81
C LEU A 107 6.83 -13.43 11.45
N LYS A 108 7.12 -12.44 12.32
CA LYS A 108 8.12 -11.39 12.06
C LYS A 108 9.51 -11.91 11.73
N SER A 109 9.88 -13.09 12.22
CA SER A 109 11.19 -13.67 12.00
C SER A 109 11.47 -14.07 10.53
N HIS A 110 10.51 -13.95 9.61
CA HIS A 110 10.56 -14.24 8.16
C HIS A 110 11.96 -14.51 7.57
N VAL A 111 12.23 -15.78 7.25
CA VAL A 111 13.26 -16.14 6.25
C VAL A 111 12.48 -16.76 5.10
N ASP A 112 12.53 -16.14 3.92
CA ASP A 112 12.15 -16.61 2.58
C ASP A 112 11.59 -18.05 2.47
N LEU A 113 12.40 -19.05 2.81
CA LEU A 113 12.04 -20.47 2.86
C LEU A 113 10.77 -20.77 3.69
N ARG A 114 10.66 -20.14 4.86
CA ARG A 114 9.55 -20.27 5.81
C ARG A 114 8.28 -19.57 5.31
N CYS A 115 8.40 -18.47 4.56
CA CYS A 115 7.25 -17.77 4.00
C CYS A 115 6.50 -18.65 2.99
N PHE A 116 7.23 -19.38 2.14
CA PHE A 116 6.64 -20.34 1.21
C PHE A 116 5.87 -21.44 1.94
N LEU A 117 6.50 -22.09 2.92
CA LEU A 117 5.89 -23.18 3.65
C LEU A 117 4.70 -22.72 4.50
N LEU A 118 4.79 -21.53 5.11
CA LEU A 118 3.68 -20.90 5.82
C LEU A 118 2.51 -20.59 4.88
N ALA A 119 2.75 -20.08 3.67
CA ALA A 119 1.70 -19.84 2.68
C ALA A 119 0.94 -21.14 2.37
N LYS A 120 1.66 -22.24 2.13
CA LYS A 120 1.03 -23.56 1.92
C LYS A 120 0.22 -24.03 3.12
N LEU A 121 0.72 -23.77 4.32
CA LEU A 121 0.05 -24.10 5.58
C LEU A 121 -1.27 -23.34 5.74
N ILE A 122 -1.25 -22.02 5.48
CA ILE A 122 -2.40 -21.11 5.52
C ILE A 122 -3.47 -21.52 4.49
N GLN A 123 -3.09 -22.23 3.42
CA GLN A 123 -4.07 -22.74 2.46
C GLN A 123 -4.80 -24.02 2.90
N GLN A 124 -4.34 -24.69 3.96
CA GLN A 124 -4.99 -25.90 4.47
C GLN A 124 -6.30 -25.53 5.19
N GLN A 125 -7.38 -26.28 4.91
CA GLN A 125 -8.72 -25.98 5.43
C GLN A 125 -8.74 -25.89 6.96
N ASP A 126 -8.13 -26.85 7.66
CA ASP A 126 -8.12 -26.88 9.13
C ASP A 126 -7.41 -25.64 9.72
N ILE A 127 -6.30 -25.22 9.10
CA ILE A 127 -5.54 -24.04 9.54
C ILE A 127 -6.32 -22.76 9.28
N ARG A 128 -7.03 -22.68 8.14
CA ARG A 128 -7.90 -21.52 7.84
C ARG A 128 -9.00 -21.35 8.87
N LEU A 129 -9.60 -22.45 9.33
CA LEU A 129 -10.63 -22.38 10.38
C LEU A 129 -10.05 -21.79 11.67
N TYR A 130 -8.90 -22.29 12.13
CA TYR A 130 -8.26 -21.73 13.31
C TYR A 130 -7.82 -20.26 13.15
N LEU A 131 -7.42 -19.85 11.94
CA LEU A 131 -7.12 -18.45 11.63
C LEU A 131 -8.38 -17.56 11.67
N ILE A 132 -9.54 -18.08 11.24
CA ILE A 132 -10.81 -17.37 11.38
C ILE A 132 -11.17 -17.21 12.85
N ASP A 133 -11.03 -18.25 13.67
CA ASP A 133 -11.26 -18.16 15.12
C ASP A 133 -10.37 -17.10 15.77
N LEU A 134 -9.09 -17.05 15.38
CA LEU A 134 -8.16 -16.01 15.82
C LEU A 134 -8.65 -14.60 15.44
N MET A 135 -9.18 -14.42 14.23
CA MET A 135 -9.74 -13.12 13.82
C MET A 135 -11.03 -12.77 14.58
N ASN A 136 -11.86 -13.76 14.94
CA ASN A 136 -13.08 -13.57 15.73
C ASN A 136 -12.80 -13.00 17.13
N LEU A 137 -11.61 -13.25 17.69
CA LEU A 137 -11.15 -12.60 18.93
C LEU A 137 -11.20 -11.07 18.87
N THR A 138 -11.11 -10.48 17.66
CA THR A 138 -11.23 -9.02 17.50
C THR A 138 -12.63 -8.49 17.84
N GLY A 139 -13.66 -9.33 17.76
CA GLY A 139 -15.02 -9.00 18.19
C GLY A 139 -15.24 -9.10 19.70
N MET A 140 -14.28 -9.67 20.43
CA MET A 140 -14.39 -9.93 21.88
C MET A 140 -13.73 -8.82 22.71
N ASN A 141 -14.10 -8.71 23.98
CA ASN A 141 -13.53 -7.74 24.93
C ASN A 141 -12.16 -8.20 25.48
N VAL A 142 -11.15 -8.32 24.61
CA VAL A 142 -9.80 -8.78 24.96
C VAL A 142 -8.84 -7.63 25.36
N GLY A 143 -9.17 -6.40 24.97
CA GLY A 143 -8.42 -5.17 25.26
C GLY A 143 -7.57 -4.70 24.07
N ASP A 144 -7.28 -3.40 24.03
CA ASP A 144 -6.69 -2.72 22.87
C ASP A 144 -5.33 -3.30 22.46
N GLU A 145 -4.48 -3.66 23.42
CA GLU A 145 -3.17 -4.24 23.15
C GLU A 145 -3.26 -5.55 22.36
N ILE A 146 -4.20 -6.43 22.73
CA ILE A 146 -4.43 -7.68 22.00
C ILE A 146 -5.01 -7.40 20.61
N HIS A 147 -5.92 -6.42 20.49
CA HIS A 147 -6.44 -6.01 19.19
C HIS A 147 -5.33 -5.51 18.25
N GLY A 148 -4.36 -4.75 18.76
CA GLY A 148 -3.20 -4.30 18.00
C GLY A 148 -2.36 -5.48 17.49
N ILE A 149 -2.05 -6.44 18.37
CA ILE A 149 -1.27 -7.63 18.00
C ILE A 149 -2.01 -8.49 16.97
N LEU A 150 -3.33 -8.64 17.10
CA LEU A 150 -4.14 -9.39 16.12
C LEU A 150 -4.13 -8.70 14.75
N CYS A 151 -4.21 -7.36 14.70
CA CYS A 151 -4.08 -6.61 13.45
C CYS A 151 -2.71 -6.85 12.79
N ASP A 152 -1.63 -6.82 13.59
CA ASP A 152 -0.26 -7.12 13.13
C ASP A 152 -0.15 -8.55 12.57
N ILE A 153 -0.67 -9.56 13.28
CA ILE A 153 -0.64 -10.95 12.83
C ILE A 153 -1.36 -11.09 11.50
N VAL A 154 -2.58 -10.55 11.38
CA VAL A 154 -3.37 -10.63 10.14
C VAL A 154 -2.68 -9.87 9.01
N TYR A 155 -2.07 -8.72 9.29
CA TYR A 155 -1.26 -7.98 8.31
C TYR A 155 -0.10 -8.84 7.77
N LEU A 156 0.65 -9.52 8.64
CA LEU A 156 1.76 -10.40 8.26
C LEU A 156 1.27 -11.61 7.46
N LEU A 157 0.13 -12.21 7.85
CA LEU A 157 -0.49 -13.30 7.09
C LEU A 157 -0.92 -12.86 5.69
N CYS A 158 -1.47 -11.64 5.56
CA CYS A 158 -1.84 -11.05 4.27
C CYS A 158 -0.63 -10.76 3.37
N GLN A 159 0.56 -10.56 3.96
CA GLN A 159 1.81 -10.44 3.20
C GLN A 159 2.30 -11.80 2.70
N ILE A 160 2.19 -12.84 3.53
CA ILE A 160 2.61 -14.21 3.19
C ILE A 160 1.72 -14.80 2.08
N ASP A 161 0.40 -14.74 2.24
CA ASP A 161 -0.56 -15.31 1.28
C ASP A 161 -1.63 -14.29 0.86
N PRO A 162 -1.47 -13.64 -0.30
CA PRO A 162 -2.49 -12.74 -0.84
C PRO A 162 -3.85 -13.42 -1.02
N THR A 163 -3.89 -14.74 -1.23
CA THR A 163 -5.15 -15.48 -1.40
C THR A 163 -5.97 -15.48 -0.11
N PHE A 164 -5.33 -15.64 1.06
CA PHE A 164 -5.99 -15.56 2.37
C PHE A 164 -6.66 -14.20 2.58
N THR A 165 -5.99 -13.12 2.17
CA THR A 165 -6.54 -11.76 2.22
C THR A 165 -7.89 -11.69 1.51
N ILE A 166 -7.94 -12.13 0.25
CA ILE A 166 -9.12 -12.06 -0.61
C ILE A 166 -10.23 -12.97 -0.10
N SER A 167 -9.90 -14.22 0.27
CA SER A 167 -10.91 -15.22 0.60
C SER A 167 -11.45 -15.14 2.02
N ASN A 168 -10.70 -14.56 2.96
CA ASN A 168 -11.01 -14.67 4.39
C ASN A 168 -11.00 -13.34 5.14
N VAL A 169 -10.24 -12.33 4.71
CA VAL A 169 -10.04 -11.12 5.53
C VAL A 169 -10.96 -9.97 5.11
N ILE A 170 -11.15 -9.75 3.81
CA ILE A 170 -11.90 -8.59 3.28
C ILE A 170 -13.35 -8.54 3.78
N ASP A 171 -14.02 -9.68 3.82
CA ASP A 171 -15.41 -9.81 4.27
C ASP A 171 -15.53 -10.02 5.78
N HIS A 172 -14.41 -10.11 6.50
CA HIS A 172 -14.40 -10.42 7.92
C HIS A 172 -14.66 -9.17 8.79
N PRO A 173 -15.38 -9.30 9.92
CA PRO A 173 -15.63 -8.20 10.85
C PRO A 173 -14.39 -7.46 11.38
N ILE A 174 -13.20 -8.07 11.26
CA ILE A 174 -11.92 -7.46 11.64
C ILE A 174 -11.71 -6.11 10.95
N VAL A 175 -12.14 -5.97 9.69
CA VAL A 175 -11.98 -4.72 8.94
C VAL A 175 -12.79 -3.59 9.58
N SER A 176 -14.03 -3.88 9.98
CA SER A 176 -14.87 -2.93 10.71
C SER A 176 -14.29 -2.60 12.08
N ASN A 177 -13.73 -3.60 12.77
CA ASN A 177 -13.03 -3.39 14.04
C ASN A 177 -11.81 -2.48 13.89
N CYS A 178 -11.02 -2.59 12.81
CA CYS A 178 -9.90 -1.67 12.55
C CYS A 178 -10.39 -0.21 12.44
N ILE A 179 -11.49 0.02 11.73
CA ILE A 179 -12.08 1.37 11.60
C ILE A 179 -12.51 1.89 12.97
N ARG A 180 -13.20 1.06 13.77
CA ARG A 180 -13.61 1.40 15.13
C ARG A 180 -12.43 1.72 16.05
N ILE A 181 -11.35 0.93 15.97
CA ILE A 181 -10.11 1.14 16.73
C ILE A 181 -9.54 2.52 16.40
N ILE A 182 -9.42 2.85 15.12
CA ILE A 182 -8.90 4.15 14.68
C ILE A 182 -9.79 5.28 15.20
N GLN A 183 -11.11 5.19 15.01
CA GLN A 183 -12.06 6.18 15.51
C GLN A 183 -11.97 6.37 17.02
N THR A 184 -11.89 5.29 17.80
CA THR A 184 -11.83 5.36 19.26
C THR A 184 -10.51 5.99 19.73
N ASN A 185 -9.41 5.70 19.03
CA ASN A 185 -8.08 6.23 19.33
C ASN A 185 -7.93 7.72 18.98
N ILE A 186 -8.68 8.23 18.00
CA ILE A 186 -8.72 9.66 17.66
C ILE A 186 -9.25 10.51 18.84
N TYR A 187 -10.33 10.05 19.48
CA TYR A 187 -11.02 10.84 20.52
C TYR A 187 -10.46 10.61 21.92
N SER A 188 -9.64 9.58 22.11
CA SER A 188 -9.04 9.25 23.39
C SER A 188 -7.69 9.92 23.55
N LYS A 189 -7.47 10.63 24.67
CA LYS A 189 -6.13 11.12 25.08
C LYS A 189 -5.26 9.96 25.59
N GLY A 190 -5.15 8.89 24.81
CA GLY A 190 -4.56 7.62 25.20
C GLY A 190 -3.03 7.61 25.20
N GLY A 191 -2.43 6.80 26.07
CA GLY A 191 -0.99 6.58 26.14
C GLY A 191 -0.43 5.74 24.98
N ASN A 192 0.89 5.50 24.98
CA ASN A 192 1.64 4.88 23.88
C ASN A 192 1.04 3.57 23.30
N ASN A 193 0.42 2.73 24.14
CA ASN A 193 -0.16 1.44 23.70
C ASN A 193 -1.39 1.63 22.78
N MET A 194 -2.11 2.74 22.92
CA MET A 194 -3.28 3.04 22.10
C MET A 194 -2.85 3.47 20.68
N LYS A 195 -1.74 4.20 20.59
CA LYS A 195 -1.12 4.60 19.33
C LYS A 195 -0.58 3.41 18.53
N SER A 196 0.14 2.49 19.17
CA SER A 196 0.65 1.28 18.48
C SER A 196 -0.48 0.43 17.92
N THR A 197 -1.59 0.32 18.66
CA THR A 197 -2.81 -0.37 18.23
C THR A 197 -3.43 0.30 16.98
N MET A 198 -3.52 1.63 16.97
CA MET A 198 -3.99 2.40 15.81
C MET A 198 -3.10 2.18 14.58
N ILE A 199 -1.78 2.23 14.75
CA ILE A 199 -0.79 2.00 13.70
C ILE A 199 -0.97 0.61 13.08
N SER A 200 -1.15 -0.41 13.93
CA SER A 200 -1.36 -1.81 13.49
C SER A 200 -2.65 -1.94 12.67
N ALA A 201 -3.74 -1.30 13.12
CA ALA A 201 -5.01 -1.27 12.41
C ALA A 201 -4.93 -0.52 11.06
N LEU A 202 -4.23 0.61 11.02
CA LEU A 202 -4.00 1.37 9.79
C LEU A 202 -3.16 0.59 8.77
N ASN A 203 -2.12 -0.11 9.23
CA ASN A 203 -1.30 -0.95 8.36
C ASN A 203 -2.11 -2.06 7.70
N LEU A 204 -2.96 -2.75 8.48
CA LEU A 204 -3.86 -3.77 7.94
C LEU A 204 -4.84 -3.16 6.92
N LEU A 205 -5.55 -2.08 7.26
CA LEU A 205 -6.47 -1.42 6.33
C LEU A 205 -5.78 -0.96 5.04
N THR A 206 -4.59 -0.37 5.16
CA THR A 206 -3.79 0.06 4.01
C THR A 206 -3.42 -1.12 3.11
N LYS A 207 -3.00 -2.25 3.70
CA LYS A 207 -2.69 -3.47 2.94
C LYS A 207 -3.93 -4.01 2.21
N LEU A 208 -5.09 -4.00 2.86
CA LEU A 208 -6.34 -4.43 2.26
C LEU A 208 -6.75 -3.52 1.10
N LEU A 209 -6.60 -2.20 1.24
CA LEU A 209 -6.90 -1.25 0.15
C LEU A 209 -6.03 -1.48 -1.08
N LEU A 210 -4.75 -1.82 -0.88
CA LEU A 210 -3.80 -2.10 -1.97
C LEU A 210 -4.08 -3.41 -2.72
N THR A 211 -5.00 -4.26 -2.24
CA THR A 211 -5.40 -5.46 -3.00
C THR A 211 -6.23 -5.14 -4.25
N GLY A 212 -6.85 -3.95 -4.31
CA GLY A 212 -7.78 -3.57 -5.38
C GLY A 212 -9.16 -4.22 -5.28
N GLU A 213 -9.37 -5.14 -4.34
CA GLU A 213 -10.63 -5.86 -4.17
C GLU A 213 -11.78 -4.97 -3.64
N ILE A 214 -13.01 -5.42 -3.89
CA ILE A 214 -14.23 -4.70 -3.50
C ILE A 214 -14.59 -5.07 -2.06
N PHE A 215 -14.67 -4.08 -1.18
CA PHE A 215 -15.14 -4.30 0.19
C PHE A 215 -16.67 -4.45 0.23
N PRO A 216 -17.20 -5.17 1.24
CA PRO A 216 -18.63 -5.14 1.56
C PRO A 216 -19.17 -3.72 1.66
N VAL A 217 -20.44 -3.53 1.26
CA VAL A 217 -21.11 -2.21 1.26
C VAL A 217 -21.02 -1.52 2.61
N GLN A 218 -21.19 -2.27 3.70
CA GLN A 218 -21.10 -1.74 5.07
C GLN A 218 -19.71 -1.18 5.36
N THR A 219 -18.66 -1.96 5.13
CA THR A 219 -17.26 -1.55 5.30
C THR A 219 -16.91 -0.36 4.41
N LYS A 220 -17.33 -0.39 3.13
CA LYS A 220 -17.14 0.73 2.20
C LYS A 220 -17.77 2.01 2.74
N SER A 221 -18.99 1.93 3.27
CA SER A 221 -19.69 3.09 3.85
C SER A 221 -19.01 3.64 5.11
N GLN A 222 -18.40 2.78 5.92
CA GLN A 222 -17.67 3.20 7.12
C GLN A 222 -16.36 3.91 6.78
N ILE A 223 -15.56 3.36 5.85
CA ILE A 223 -14.27 3.98 5.44
C ILE A 223 -14.52 5.27 4.65
N SER A 224 -15.58 5.32 3.84
CA SER A 224 -15.94 6.50 3.05
C SER A 224 -16.70 7.56 3.85
N ASN A 225 -16.86 7.37 5.17
CA ASN A 225 -17.60 8.29 6.01
C ASN A 225 -16.83 9.63 6.14
N PRO A 226 -17.42 10.79 5.81
CA PRO A 226 -16.76 12.09 5.90
C PRO A 226 -16.24 12.41 7.30
N THR A 227 -16.94 11.98 8.37
CA THR A 227 -16.47 12.15 9.75
C THR A 227 -15.20 11.36 10.02
N PHE A 228 -15.08 10.14 9.48
CA PHE A 228 -13.87 9.35 9.62
C PHE A 228 -12.69 10.01 8.91
N LEU A 229 -12.89 10.44 7.66
CA LEU A 229 -11.84 11.10 6.87
C LEU A 229 -11.42 12.44 7.47
N ARG A 230 -12.38 13.23 7.98
CA ARG A 230 -12.11 14.45 8.76
C ARG A 230 -11.16 14.18 9.92
N CYS A 231 -11.41 13.13 10.69
CA CYS A 231 -10.54 12.77 11.80
C CYS A 231 -9.12 12.37 11.34
N ILE A 232 -8.99 11.69 10.20
CA ILE A 232 -7.68 11.36 9.62
C ILE A 232 -6.91 12.64 9.28
N PHE A 233 -7.55 13.64 8.68
CA PHE A 233 -6.91 14.93 8.42
C PHE A 233 -6.52 15.66 9.70
N GLU A 234 -7.39 15.69 10.71
CA GLU A 234 -7.07 16.26 12.03
C GLU A 234 -5.87 15.57 12.68
N LEU A 235 -5.73 14.24 12.56
CA LEU A 235 -4.58 13.52 13.08
C LEU A 235 -3.27 13.93 12.39
N ILE A 236 -3.28 14.04 11.05
CA ILE A 236 -2.09 14.44 10.30
C ILE A 236 -1.62 15.83 10.74
N GLU A 237 -2.55 16.73 10.98
CA GLU A 237 -2.25 18.14 11.26
C GLU A 237 -1.86 18.40 12.71
N ASN A 238 -2.43 17.64 13.64
CA ASN A 238 -2.19 17.79 15.08
C ASN A 238 -0.97 17.02 15.59
N HIS A 239 -0.50 15.97 14.88
CA HIS A 239 0.60 15.10 15.32
C HIS A 239 1.89 15.28 14.50
N ARG A 240 2.26 16.52 14.19
CA ARG A 240 3.40 16.89 13.30
C ARG A 240 4.74 16.24 13.68
N ASP A 241 4.98 16.00 14.97
CA ASP A 241 6.22 15.39 15.47
C ASP A 241 6.27 13.86 15.29
N GLU A 242 5.15 13.23 14.94
CA GLU A 242 4.99 11.78 14.87
C GLU A 242 5.16 11.24 13.43
N ASN A 243 6.39 11.34 12.92
CA ASN A 243 6.71 10.98 11.52
C ASN A 243 6.20 9.60 11.08
N GLU A 244 6.29 8.57 11.94
CA GLU A 244 5.84 7.21 11.62
C GLU A 244 4.33 7.15 11.39
N LEU A 245 3.55 7.78 12.29
CA LEU A 245 2.10 7.82 12.19
C LEU A 245 1.65 8.58 10.94
N ILE A 246 2.22 9.76 10.71
CA ILE A 246 1.92 10.58 9.52
C ILE A 246 2.22 9.81 8.23
N THR A 247 3.36 9.11 8.18
CA THR A 247 3.74 8.32 7.01
C THR A 247 2.70 7.24 6.70
N ILE A 248 2.19 6.56 7.73
CA ILE A 248 1.17 5.52 7.58
C ILE A 248 -0.18 6.11 7.19
N LEU A 249 -0.59 7.23 7.79
CA LEU A 249 -1.83 7.93 7.44
C LEU A 249 -1.82 8.42 5.99
N ILE A 250 -0.70 8.95 5.51
CA ILE A 250 -0.54 9.36 4.10
C ILE A 250 -0.59 8.14 3.19
N LYS A 251 0.11 7.05 3.55
CA LYS A 251 0.05 5.80 2.78
C LYS A 251 -1.38 5.25 2.70
N PHE A 252 -2.14 5.34 3.80
CA PHE A 252 -3.55 4.98 3.84
C PHE A 252 -4.38 5.83 2.87
N LEU A 253 -4.26 7.17 2.91
CA LEU A 253 -5.00 8.07 2.02
C LEU A 253 -4.68 7.81 0.55
N LEU A 254 -3.40 7.65 0.22
CA LEU A 254 -2.95 7.34 -1.14
C LEU A 254 -3.49 5.99 -1.62
N SER A 255 -3.45 4.96 -0.77
CA SER A 255 -3.99 3.63 -1.08
C SER A 255 -5.50 3.65 -1.26
N PHE A 256 -6.22 4.47 -0.48
CA PHE A 256 -7.66 4.65 -0.62
C PHE A 256 -8.00 5.40 -1.92
N ASN A 257 -7.25 6.45 -2.24
CA ASN A 257 -7.41 7.23 -3.46
C ASN A 257 -7.27 6.40 -4.72
N LEU A 258 -6.33 5.43 -4.74
CA LEU A 258 -6.11 4.55 -5.89
C LEU A 258 -7.38 3.84 -6.38
N ARG A 259 -8.39 3.67 -5.52
CA ARG A 259 -9.62 2.93 -5.80
C ARG A 259 -10.69 3.70 -6.58
N PHE A 260 -10.51 4.99 -6.82
CA PHE A 260 -11.49 5.84 -7.50
C PHE A 260 -10.96 6.29 -8.85
N ASP A 261 -11.63 5.94 -9.94
CA ASP A 261 -11.22 6.38 -11.28
C ASP A 261 -11.61 7.85 -11.54
N TYR A 262 -12.62 8.34 -10.81
CA TYR A 262 -13.19 9.67 -11.00
C TYR A 262 -13.05 10.54 -9.73
N PRO A 263 -12.44 11.74 -9.82
CA PRO A 263 -12.25 12.63 -8.68
C PRO A 263 -13.55 13.02 -7.96
N HIS A 264 -14.63 13.26 -8.71
CA HIS A 264 -15.92 13.70 -8.14
C HIS A 264 -16.65 12.63 -7.33
N GLU A 265 -16.27 11.35 -7.46
CA GLU A 265 -16.81 10.25 -6.64
C GLU A 265 -15.93 9.95 -5.41
N ASN A 266 -14.79 10.62 -5.29
CA ASN A 266 -13.78 10.31 -4.30
C ASN A 266 -14.12 10.95 -2.94
N PRO A 267 -14.39 10.14 -1.90
CA PRO A 267 -14.76 10.65 -0.58
C PRO A 267 -13.67 11.51 0.07
N ILE A 268 -12.38 11.27 -0.25
CA ILE A 268 -11.27 12.11 0.25
C ILE A 268 -11.45 13.53 -0.27
N LEU A 269 -11.65 13.69 -1.57
CA LEU A 269 -11.78 15.01 -2.19
C LEU A 269 -13.03 15.73 -1.73
N LEU A 270 -14.17 15.03 -1.69
CA LEU A 270 -15.42 15.59 -1.18
C LEU A 270 -15.26 16.07 0.27
N THR A 271 -14.60 15.28 1.12
CA THR A 271 -14.34 15.68 2.52
C THR A 271 -13.37 16.85 2.60
N LEU A 272 -12.34 16.91 1.74
CA LEU A 272 -11.44 18.07 1.66
C LEU A 272 -12.24 19.33 1.30
N VAL A 273 -13.10 19.30 0.28
CA VAL A 273 -13.96 20.45 -0.05
C VAL A 273 -14.82 20.88 1.15
N ASP A 274 -15.41 19.93 1.87
CA ASP A 274 -16.28 20.21 3.01
C ASP A 274 -15.56 20.84 4.21
N ILE A 275 -14.32 20.41 4.50
CA ILE A 275 -13.56 20.94 5.65
C ILE A 275 -12.80 22.24 5.33
N ASN A 276 -13.02 22.82 4.15
CA ASN A 276 -12.31 24.01 3.70
C ASN A 276 -12.50 25.20 4.64
N GLY A 277 -11.39 25.69 5.19
CA GLY A 277 -11.36 26.77 6.16
C GLY A 277 -11.63 26.35 7.61
N GLU A 278 -12.01 25.10 7.88
CA GLU A 278 -12.19 24.56 9.24
C GLU A 278 -10.90 23.93 9.78
N ILE A 279 -10.20 23.17 8.94
CA ILE A 279 -8.99 22.42 9.32
C ILE A 279 -7.85 22.84 8.38
N SER A 280 -6.70 23.21 8.95
CA SER A 280 -5.46 23.38 8.18
C SER A 280 -5.14 22.08 7.46
N CYS A 281 -4.72 22.10 6.19
CA CYS A 281 -4.20 20.91 5.48
C CYS A 281 -2.70 21.06 5.14
N GLN A 282 -2.00 21.93 5.86
CA GLN A 282 -0.62 22.30 5.56
C GLN A 282 0.35 21.12 5.70
N GLU A 283 0.30 20.37 6.81
CA GLU A 283 1.21 19.24 7.04
C GLU A 283 0.98 18.15 5.99
N LEU A 284 -0.28 17.85 5.67
CA LEU A 284 -0.63 16.91 4.60
C LEU A 284 0.03 17.31 3.28
N ILE A 285 -0.11 18.57 2.88
CA ILE A 285 0.42 19.10 1.61
C ILE A 285 1.95 19.06 1.60
N GLU A 286 2.60 19.55 2.66
CA GLU A 286 4.07 19.58 2.75
C GLU A 286 4.66 18.17 2.64
N ARG A 287 4.03 17.18 3.28
CA ARG A 287 4.47 15.79 3.20
C ARG A 287 4.24 15.17 1.84
N LEU A 288 3.12 15.46 1.18
CA LEU A 288 2.86 15.01 -0.18
C LEU A 288 3.85 15.61 -1.18
N ILE A 289 4.17 16.90 -1.05
CA ILE A 289 5.21 17.56 -1.86
C ILE A 289 6.59 16.96 -1.57
N LEU A 290 6.91 16.64 -0.31
CA LEU A 290 8.17 15.99 0.05
C LEU A 290 8.30 14.61 -0.62
N LEU A 291 7.24 13.81 -0.57
CA LEU A 291 7.22 12.48 -1.22
C LEU A 291 7.32 12.61 -2.75
N PHE A 292 6.61 13.58 -3.33
CA PHE A 292 6.68 13.89 -4.75
C PHE A 292 8.09 14.31 -5.19
N ASN A 293 8.74 15.17 -4.43
CA ASN A 293 10.12 15.61 -4.67
C ASN A 293 11.13 14.46 -4.57
N ARG A 294 10.88 13.48 -3.70
CA ARG A 294 11.71 12.27 -3.55
C ARG A 294 11.41 11.22 -4.62
N ASN A 295 10.30 11.35 -5.36
CA ASN A 295 9.88 10.38 -6.36
C ASN A 295 9.74 8.95 -5.78
N ILE A 296 9.33 8.87 -4.51
CA ILE A 296 9.11 7.60 -3.79
C ILE A 296 7.61 7.43 -3.62
N ASP A 297 7.04 6.39 -4.25
CA ASP A 297 5.66 6.01 -4.01
C ASP A 297 5.56 5.16 -2.73
N PRO A 298 4.96 5.66 -1.63
CA PRO A 298 4.86 4.91 -0.38
C PRO A 298 3.97 3.68 -0.49
N THR A 299 3.10 3.61 -1.50
CA THR A 299 2.22 2.47 -1.73
C THR A 299 2.90 1.33 -2.48
N GLU A 300 4.00 1.62 -3.20
CA GLU A 300 4.69 0.69 -4.09
C GLU A 300 3.73 0.01 -5.10
N HIS A 301 2.67 0.72 -5.50
CA HIS A 301 1.69 0.21 -6.45
C HIS A 301 2.29 0.17 -7.85
N LYS A 302 2.17 -0.97 -8.53
CA LYS A 302 2.97 -1.24 -9.75
C LYS A 302 2.54 -0.47 -10.99
N THR A 303 1.24 -0.19 -11.12
CA THR A 303 0.67 0.29 -12.39
C THR A 303 0.49 1.80 -12.43
N THR A 304 0.42 2.45 -11.27
CA THR A 304 0.02 3.85 -11.18
C THR A 304 0.68 4.44 -9.96
N ASN A 305 1.47 5.49 -10.16
CA ASN A 305 2.07 6.22 -9.07
C ASN A 305 0.98 6.92 -8.25
N SER A 306 0.83 6.50 -6.99
CA SER A 306 -0.25 6.95 -6.13
C SER A 306 -0.20 8.45 -5.87
N ILE A 307 0.99 9.04 -5.82
CA ILE A 307 1.20 10.47 -5.57
C ILE A 307 0.80 11.28 -6.79
N ILE A 308 1.28 10.90 -8.00
CA ILE A 308 0.91 11.60 -9.24
C ILE A 308 -0.61 11.55 -9.43
N LYS A 309 -1.22 10.38 -9.22
CA LYS A 309 -2.67 10.24 -9.28
C LYS A 309 -3.36 11.16 -8.27
N PHE A 310 -2.93 11.14 -7.00
CA PHE A 310 -3.50 11.97 -5.96
C PHE A 310 -3.43 13.46 -6.29
N PHE A 311 -2.27 13.94 -6.76
CA PHE A 311 -2.12 15.31 -7.23
C PHE A 311 -3.00 15.62 -8.44
N GLY A 312 -3.12 14.70 -9.39
CA GLY A 312 -4.03 14.84 -10.53
C GLY A 312 -5.48 15.03 -10.09
N ASP A 313 -5.95 14.15 -9.20
CA ASP A 313 -7.31 14.18 -8.66
C ASP A 313 -7.57 15.48 -7.87
N LEU A 314 -6.59 15.96 -7.10
CA LEU A 314 -6.66 17.24 -6.39
C LEU A 314 -6.71 18.45 -7.35
N CYS A 315 -5.98 18.38 -8.47
CA CYS A 315 -5.88 19.46 -9.46
C CYS A 315 -7.11 19.54 -10.39
N ASP A 316 -7.91 18.47 -10.46
CA ASP A 316 -9.15 18.44 -11.23
C ASP A 316 -10.24 19.33 -10.61
N ASP A 317 -10.28 19.42 -9.27
CA ASP A 317 -11.22 20.29 -8.55
C ASP A 317 -10.63 21.69 -8.31
N GLN A 318 -11.27 22.71 -8.88
CA GLN A 318 -10.79 24.09 -8.83
C GLN A 318 -10.85 24.72 -7.42
N VAL A 319 -11.75 24.27 -6.55
CA VAL A 319 -11.87 24.75 -5.16
C VAL A 319 -10.72 24.21 -4.33
N ILE A 320 -10.45 22.91 -4.42
CA ILE A 320 -9.32 22.26 -3.72
C ILE A 320 -7.99 22.85 -4.20
N THR A 321 -7.84 22.91 -5.53
CA THR A 321 -6.71 23.52 -6.23
C THR A 321 -6.43 24.89 -5.65
N ASN A 322 -7.35 25.84 -5.73
CA ASN A 322 -7.03 27.24 -5.41
C ASN A 322 -6.98 27.59 -3.92
N ASN A 323 -7.74 26.90 -3.06
CA ASN A 323 -7.90 27.32 -1.67
C ASN A 323 -7.14 26.45 -0.66
N MET A 324 -6.97 25.16 -0.95
CA MET A 324 -6.32 24.23 -0.01
C MET A 324 -4.88 23.94 -0.39
N PHE A 325 -4.67 23.47 -1.62
CA PHE A 325 -3.45 22.72 -1.95
C PHE A 325 -2.33 23.60 -2.50
N LEU A 326 -2.70 24.71 -3.12
CA LEU A 326 -1.82 25.46 -4.00
C LEU A 326 -1.75 26.92 -3.59
N SER A 327 -1.11 27.19 -2.46
CA SER A 327 -0.46 28.49 -2.31
C SER A 327 0.47 28.72 -3.51
N ASP A 328 0.68 29.98 -3.91
CA ASP A 328 1.55 30.29 -5.05
C ASP A 328 2.96 29.72 -4.87
N SER A 329 3.45 29.60 -3.64
CA SER A 329 4.74 28.97 -3.34
C SER A 329 4.72 27.46 -3.59
N ASN A 330 3.68 26.74 -3.14
CA ASN A 330 3.58 25.30 -3.31
C ASN A 330 3.42 24.92 -4.78
N ARG A 331 2.65 25.70 -5.54
CA ARG A 331 2.52 25.54 -7.00
C ARG A 331 3.85 25.64 -7.71
N ARG A 332 4.58 26.72 -7.44
CA ARG A 332 5.90 26.97 -8.04
C ARG A 332 6.83 25.79 -7.76
N LEU A 333 6.85 25.32 -6.52
CA LEU A 333 7.67 24.18 -6.11
C LEU A 333 7.27 22.89 -6.86
N ILE A 334 5.97 22.61 -6.99
CA ILE A 334 5.49 21.43 -7.74
C ILE A 334 5.88 21.53 -9.22
N ILE A 335 5.69 22.69 -9.85
CA ILE A 335 6.11 22.93 -11.25
C ILE A 335 7.63 22.75 -11.39
N GLU A 336 8.44 23.28 -10.46
CA GLU A 336 9.89 23.11 -10.48
C GLU A 336 10.32 21.64 -10.36
N ILE A 337 9.63 20.87 -9.52
CA ILE A 337 9.85 19.41 -9.41
C ILE A 337 9.50 18.73 -10.74
N ILE A 338 8.33 19.04 -11.32
CA ILE A 338 7.89 18.47 -12.61
C ILE A 338 8.91 18.79 -13.72
N SER A 339 9.31 20.06 -13.87
CA SER A 339 10.29 20.47 -14.89
C SER A 339 11.61 19.72 -14.75
N ARG A 340 12.08 19.51 -13.50
CA ARG A 340 13.29 18.74 -13.21
C ARG A 340 13.13 17.27 -13.59
N GLU A 341 12.02 16.64 -13.22
CA GLU A 341 11.77 15.22 -13.52
C GLU A 341 11.62 14.99 -15.03
N LEU A 342 10.90 15.84 -15.75
CA LEU A 342 10.77 15.78 -17.21
C LEU A 342 12.13 15.96 -17.90
N SER A 343 13.00 16.84 -17.40
CA SER A 343 14.34 17.03 -17.98
C SER A 343 15.25 15.81 -17.82
N ASN A 344 15.04 15.00 -16.78
CA ASN A 344 15.87 13.83 -16.46
C ASN A 344 15.33 12.51 -17.05
N ARG A 345 14.04 12.45 -17.44
CA ARG A 345 13.37 11.22 -17.89
C ARG A 345 13.35 11.08 -19.40
N SER A 346 13.29 9.83 -19.86
CA SER A 346 13.13 9.52 -21.28
C SER A 346 11.67 9.76 -21.74
N CYS A 347 11.53 10.07 -23.03
CA CYS A 347 10.23 10.28 -23.68
C CYS A 347 9.35 9.02 -23.76
N SER A 348 9.93 7.85 -23.48
CA SER A 348 9.30 6.53 -23.54
C SER A 348 8.85 6.00 -22.17
N ASP A 349 9.13 6.73 -21.09
CA ASP A 349 8.78 6.35 -19.73
C ASP A 349 7.29 6.64 -19.46
N GLU A 350 6.55 5.66 -18.94
CA GLU A 350 5.12 5.79 -18.60
C GLU A 350 4.89 6.87 -17.54
N MET A 351 5.86 7.07 -16.64
CA MET A 351 5.81 8.12 -15.62
C MET A 351 5.83 9.52 -16.23
N THR A 352 6.48 9.70 -17.39
CA THR A 352 6.53 10.99 -18.11
C THR A 352 5.12 11.44 -18.50
N THR A 353 4.26 10.52 -18.92
CA THR A 353 2.85 10.81 -19.22
C THR A 353 2.12 11.33 -17.98
N GLY A 354 2.37 10.74 -16.82
CA GLY A 354 1.80 11.19 -15.55
C GLY A 354 2.23 12.62 -15.17
N TYR A 355 3.52 12.92 -15.28
CA TYR A 355 4.04 14.28 -15.02
C TYR A 355 3.50 15.32 -16.01
N LEU A 356 3.41 14.98 -17.30
CA LEU A 356 2.85 15.87 -18.33
C LEU A 356 1.36 16.12 -18.10
N SER A 357 0.59 15.10 -17.74
CA SER A 357 -0.83 15.23 -17.42
C SER A 357 -1.05 16.12 -16.20
N LEU A 358 -0.25 15.93 -15.15
CA LEU A 358 -0.30 16.79 -13.96
C LEU A 358 0.10 18.23 -14.29
N LEU A 359 1.12 18.43 -15.13
CA LEU A 359 1.50 19.75 -15.61
C LEU A 359 0.35 20.41 -16.36
N GLU A 360 -0.31 19.71 -17.28
CA GLU A 360 -1.46 20.25 -18.02
C GLU A 360 -2.59 20.69 -17.08
N LEU A 361 -2.95 19.87 -16.08
CA LEU A 361 -3.99 20.20 -15.10
C LEU A 361 -3.63 21.42 -14.24
N LEU A 362 -2.37 21.51 -13.77
CA LEU A 362 -1.88 22.66 -13.00
C LEU A 362 -1.93 23.95 -13.83
N LEU A 363 -1.61 23.86 -15.12
CA LEU A 363 -1.53 25.00 -16.02
C LEU A 363 -2.92 25.43 -16.55
N ARG A 364 -3.84 24.49 -16.77
CA ARG A 364 -5.21 24.75 -17.24
C ARG A 364 -5.96 25.77 -16.37
N ASN A 365 -5.68 25.75 -15.07
CA ASN A 365 -6.31 26.62 -14.08
C ASN A 365 -5.59 27.98 -13.91
N GLN A 366 -4.58 28.31 -14.73
CA GLN A 366 -3.75 29.51 -14.56
C GLN A 366 -3.37 30.22 -15.88
N ILE A 367 -2.94 31.48 -15.75
CA ILE A 367 -2.21 32.18 -16.80
C ILE A 367 -0.73 32.09 -16.45
N ILE A 368 0.05 31.37 -17.25
CA ILE A 368 1.51 31.30 -17.08
C ILE A 368 2.12 32.64 -17.46
N ILE A 369 2.76 33.29 -16.50
CA ILE A 369 3.59 34.49 -16.69
C ILE A 369 5.02 34.13 -16.28
N SER A 370 6.03 34.80 -16.84
CA SER A 370 7.46 34.59 -16.53
C SER A 370 7.81 34.64 -15.04
N GLU A 371 6.96 35.26 -14.20
CA GLU A 371 7.12 35.33 -12.74
C GLU A 371 6.60 34.09 -12.00
N THR A 372 5.77 33.27 -12.65
CA THR A 372 5.13 32.06 -12.08
C THR A 372 5.87 30.77 -12.39
N CYS A 373 6.71 30.74 -13.43
CA CYS A 373 7.55 29.59 -13.75
C CYS A 373 8.96 30.08 -14.12
N THR A 374 9.90 29.90 -13.20
CA THR A 374 11.32 30.27 -13.35
C THR A 374 12.05 29.39 -14.37
N ARG A 375 11.45 28.24 -14.75
CA ARG A 375 12.06 27.19 -15.59
C ARG A 375 11.33 26.98 -16.93
N ILE A 376 10.71 28.03 -17.46
CA ILE A 376 10.01 28.00 -18.76
C ILE A 376 10.96 27.52 -19.87
N ASP A 377 12.20 28.00 -19.89
CA ASP A 377 13.19 27.63 -20.92
C ASP A 377 13.57 26.14 -20.86
N GLU A 378 13.67 25.57 -19.66
CA GLU A 378 13.89 24.13 -19.46
C GLU A 378 12.72 23.31 -20.00
N LEU A 379 11.48 23.73 -19.71
CA LEU A 379 10.26 23.10 -20.24
C LEU A 379 10.17 23.18 -21.76
N GLN A 380 10.44 24.34 -22.35
CA GLN A 380 10.46 24.50 -23.81
C GLN A 380 11.50 23.58 -24.46
N THR A 381 12.68 23.47 -23.86
CA THR A 381 13.75 22.58 -24.34
C THR A 381 13.34 21.12 -24.26
N CYS A 382 12.72 20.71 -23.14
CA CYS A 382 12.19 19.37 -22.94
C CYS A 382 11.08 19.05 -23.95
N PHE A 383 10.12 19.96 -24.16
CA PHE A 383 9.03 19.79 -25.13
C PHE A 383 9.55 19.67 -26.56
N ARG A 384 10.55 20.48 -26.95
CA ARG A 384 11.26 20.34 -28.24
C ARG A 384 11.84 18.95 -28.39
N PHE A 385 12.55 18.47 -27.36
CA PHE A 385 13.16 17.14 -27.38
C PHE A 385 12.12 16.03 -27.53
N TYR A 386 11.03 16.07 -26.77
CA TYR A 386 9.97 15.07 -26.82
C TYR A 386 9.17 15.07 -28.13
N LEU A 387 8.86 16.24 -28.70
CA LEU A 387 8.15 16.34 -29.98
C LEU A 387 9.00 15.85 -31.16
N ASN A 388 10.32 16.02 -31.09
CA ASN A 388 11.26 15.61 -32.14
C ASN A 388 11.75 14.16 -32.00
N SER A 389 11.59 13.52 -30.84
CA SER A 389 12.08 12.17 -30.58
C SER A 389 11.15 11.09 -31.14
N GLU A 390 11.62 10.28 -32.10
CA GLU A 390 10.83 9.18 -32.72
C GLU A 390 10.30 8.14 -31.72
N ASN A 391 10.96 7.96 -30.56
CA ASN A 391 10.58 7.00 -29.53
C ASN A 391 9.69 7.59 -28.43
N CYS A 392 9.14 8.79 -28.64
CA CYS A 392 8.22 9.43 -27.71
C CYS A 392 6.81 8.84 -27.84
N LEU A 393 6.18 8.52 -26.71
CA LEU A 393 4.79 8.04 -26.68
C LEU A 393 3.85 9.08 -27.33
N ASP A 394 2.86 8.60 -28.08
CA ASP A 394 1.89 9.47 -28.76
C ASP A 394 1.10 10.33 -27.77
N ASP A 395 0.75 9.77 -26.61
CA ASP A 395 0.07 10.48 -25.53
C ASP A 395 0.89 11.67 -25.02
N ASN A 396 2.21 11.49 -24.87
CA ASN A 396 3.11 12.58 -24.45
C ASN A 396 3.10 13.72 -25.46
N ARG A 397 3.19 13.40 -26.76
CA ARG A 397 3.12 14.39 -27.85
C ARG A 397 1.77 15.11 -27.85
N PHE A 398 0.68 14.39 -27.65
CA PHE A 398 -0.66 14.95 -27.59
C PHE A 398 -0.79 15.94 -26.42
N ILE A 399 -0.40 15.55 -25.21
CA ILE A 399 -0.49 16.40 -24.01
C ILE A 399 0.38 17.66 -24.18
N ILE A 400 1.61 17.53 -24.68
CA ILE A 400 2.50 18.68 -24.92
C ILE A 400 1.87 19.67 -25.90
N ASN A 401 1.30 19.18 -27.00
CA ASN A 401 0.64 20.04 -27.98
C ASN A 401 -0.57 20.75 -27.40
N GLU A 402 -1.34 20.10 -26.52
CA GLU A 402 -2.43 20.73 -25.77
C GLU A 402 -1.93 21.82 -24.82
N ILE A 403 -0.86 21.56 -24.06
CA ILE A 403 -0.23 22.56 -23.18
C ILE A 403 0.22 23.79 -24.00
N ILE A 404 0.92 23.58 -25.12
CA ILE A 404 1.40 24.66 -26.00
C ILE A 404 0.22 25.46 -26.58
N ARG A 405 -0.87 24.77 -26.96
CA ARG A 405 -2.09 25.41 -27.48
C ARG A 405 -2.71 26.34 -26.44
N GLN A 406 -2.77 25.91 -25.18
CA GLN A 406 -3.32 26.69 -24.07
C GLN A 406 -2.36 27.82 -23.64
N HIS A 407 -1.04 27.58 -23.69
CA HIS A 407 -0.01 28.51 -23.22
C HIS A 407 1.04 28.78 -24.29
N LYS A 408 0.78 29.80 -25.12
CA LYS A 408 1.69 30.19 -26.22
C LYS A 408 3.11 30.55 -25.76
N CYS A 409 3.31 30.95 -24.50
CA CYS A 409 4.64 31.21 -23.94
C CYS A 409 5.52 29.94 -23.84
N LEU A 410 4.93 28.74 -23.89
CA LEU A 410 5.65 27.46 -23.94
C LEU A 410 5.86 26.98 -25.39
N SER A 411 5.48 27.79 -26.39
CA SER A 411 5.72 27.48 -27.80
C SER A 411 7.19 27.24 -28.05
N THR A 412 7.46 26.16 -28.75
CA THR A 412 8.80 25.74 -29.14
C THR A 412 9.29 26.43 -30.42
N ASN A 413 8.49 27.30 -31.05
CA ASN A 413 8.95 28.09 -32.19
C ASN A 413 9.85 29.23 -31.71
N GLU A 414 11.07 29.28 -32.27
CA GLU A 414 11.94 30.45 -32.19
C GLU A 414 11.20 31.68 -32.73
N ILE A 415 11.38 32.82 -32.07
CA ILE A 415 11.31 34.13 -32.73
C ILE A 415 12.51 34.22 -33.67
#